data_AF-A0A933RC33-F1
#
_entry.id   AF-A0A933RC33-F1
#
_cell.length_a   1.000
_cell.length_b   1.000
_cell.length_c   1.000
_cell.angle_alpha   90.00
_cell.angle_beta   90.00
_cell.angle_gamma   90.00
#
_symmetry.space_group_name_H-M   'P 1'
#
loop_
_entity.id
_entity.type
_entity.pdbx_description
1 polymer ?
#
loop_
_entity_poly.entity_id
_entity_poly.type
_entity_poly.pdbx_seq_one_letter_code
_entity_poly.pdbx_strand_id
1 'polypeptide(L)'
;PHDLTRSAGGSSGGAAAALASGMVPVADGSDLGGSLRNPASFCEVMGLRPTPGTVPSWPSTDPLDPLATEGPMGRCAADVALLLGAIAGPHPLVPIRGTDGPFAPLDRSLAGLRVAWAPGAGGLPIEPAVRAALERVPERFAAHGCQVDEAYPDLRGVSEMFQTLRAPSASNATSARSTTVTPTS
;
A
#
# COMPACT_ATOMS: atom_id res chain seq x y z
N PRO A 1 7.02 15.71 -7.90
CA PRO A 1 6.67 16.95 -8.65
C PRO A 1 6.80 18.24 -7.83
N HIS A 2 6.72 18.15 -6.49
CA HIS A 2 6.80 19.31 -5.60
C HIS A 2 8.19 19.97 -5.52
N ASP A 3 9.26 19.19 -5.72
CA ASP A 3 10.65 19.66 -5.82
C ASP A 3 11.40 18.72 -6.77
N LEU A 4 11.99 19.26 -7.85
CA LEU A 4 12.67 18.47 -8.89
C LEU A 4 14.06 17.98 -8.47
N THR A 5 14.59 18.47 -7.34
CA THR A 5 15.85 17.99 -6.76
C THR A 5 15.66 16.80 -5.80
N ARG A 6 14.41 16.40 -5.56
CA ARG A 6 14.04 15.35 -4.60
C ARG A 6 13.46 14.13 -5.32
N SER A 7 13.59 12.97 -4.66
CA SER A 7 12.95 11.73 -5.13
C SER A 7 11.42 11.83 -5.06
N ALA A 8 10.73 11.17 -5.98
CA ALA A 8 9.29 10.97 -5.93
C ALA A 8 8.86 9.80 -5.02
N GLY A 9 9.83 9.12 -4.37
CA GLY A 9 9.61 7.84 -3.70
C GLY A 9 9.55 6.67 -4.69
N GLY A 10 9.26 5.47 -4.21
CA GLY A 10 9.19 4.31 -5.08
C GLY A 10 8.75 3.01 -4.38
N SER A 11 8.56 1.93 -5.14
CA SER A 11 8.88 1.81 -6.57
C SER A 11 7.92 2.53 -7.52
N SER A 12 6.66 2.76 -7.14
CA SER A 12 5.63 3.37 -8.00
C SER A 12 5.74 4.92 -8.08
N GLY A 13 6.96 5.44 -8.08
CA GLY A 13 7.24 6.90 -8.07
C GLY A 13 6.77 7.61 -9.33
N GLY A 14 6.88 6.97 -10.50
CA GLY A 14 6.38 7.50 -11.76
C GLY A 14 4.86 7.70 -11.74
N ALA A 15 4.12 6.70 -11.24
CA ALA A 15 2.67 6.76 -11.09
C ALA A 15 2.23 7.91 -10.17
N ALA A 16 2.84 8.00 -8.98
CA ALA A 16 2.54 9.07 -8.02
C ALA A 16 2.88 10.47 -8.57
N ALA A 17 4.05 10.62 -9.23
CA ALA A 17 4.45 11.89 -9.82
C ALA A 17 3.54 12.31 -10.99
N ALA A 18 3.14 11.38 -11.86
CA ALA A 18 2.20 11.62 -12.96
C ALA A 18 0.82 12.04 -12.43
N LEU A 19 0.32 11.36 -11.39
CA LEU A 19 -0.96 11.67 -10.77
C LEU A 19 -0.96 13.06 -10.10
N ALA A 20 0.09 13.35 -9.34
CA ALA A 20 0.26 14.63 -8.62
C ALA A 20 0.51 15.82 -9.56
N SER A 21 1.10 15.59 -10.73
CA SER A 21 1.27 16.62 -11.78
C SER A 21 0.08 16.74 -12.73
N GLY A 22 -1.00 15.98 -12.51
CA GLY A 22 -2.21 16.05 -13.33
C GLY A 22 -2.10 15.40 -14.71
N MET A 23 -1.08 14.57 -14.96
CA MET A 23 -0.94 13.84 -16.23
C MET A 23 -1.97 12.72 -16.37
N VAL A 24 -2.42 12.15 -15.24
CA VAL A 24 -3.44 11.10 -15.21
C VAL A 24 -4.49 11.38 -14.11
N PRO A 25 -5.75 10.93 -14.28
CA PRO A 25 -6.80 11.19 -13.29
C PRO A 25 -6.70 10.27 -12.07
N VAL A 26 -6.24 9.02 -12.27
CA VAL A 26 -5.96 7.97 -11.28
C VAL A 26 -4.74 7.19 -11.75
N ALA A 27 -4.09 6.43 -10.86
CA ALA A 27 -2.98 5.56 -11.21
C ALA A 27 -3.00 4.28 -10.36
N ASP A 28 -2.31 3.24 -10.78
CA ASP A 28 -2.13 2.00 -10.01
C ASP A 28 -0.64 1.73 -9.73
N GLY A 29 -0.38 0.66 -9.00
CA GLY A 29 0.96 0.11 -8.79
C GLY A 29 0.96 -0.98 -7.73
N SER A 30 2.15 -1.44 -7.36
CA SER A 30 2.33 -2.54 -6.40
C SER A 30 2.89 -2.06 -5.06
N ASP A 31 2.60 -2.79 -3.99
CA ASP A 31 3.09 -2.51 -2.63
C ASP A 31 3.37 -3.81 -1.87
N LEU A 32 4.67 -4.13 -1.74
CA LEU A 32 5.18 -5.18 -0.86
C LEU A 32 5.69 -4.58 0.46
N GLY A 33 6.46 -3.50 0.37
CA GLY A 33 7.12 -2.84 1.50
C GLY A 33 6.80 -1.35 1.63
N GLY A 34 5.74 -0.88 0.99
CA GLY A 34 5.39 0.54 0.91
C GLY A 34 5.42 1.13 -0.50
N SER A 35 5.61 0.32 -1.55
CA SER A 35 5.81 0.84 -2.92
C SER A 35 4.62 1.61 -3.52
N LEU A 36 3.41 1.52 -2.95
CA LEU A 36 2.31 2.44 -3.26
C LEU A 36 2.30 3.62 -2.28
N ARG A 37 2.35 3.32 -0.98
CA ARG A 37 2.13 4.31 0.10
C ARG A 37 3.28 5.32 0.24
N ASN A 38 4.53 4.90 0.04
CA ASN A 38 5.71 5.78 0.10
C ASN A 38 5.69 6.84 -1.01
N PRO A 39 5.63 6.48 -2.31
CA PRO A 39 5.59 7.49 -3.36
C PRO A 39 4.32 8.35 -3.29
N ALA A 40 3.19 7.80 -2.86
CA ALA A 40 1.98 8.59 -2.61
C ALA A 40 2.21 9.66 -1.53
N SER A 41 2.84 9.29 -0.39
CA SER A 41 3.23 10.23 0.66
C SER A 41 4.21 11.30 0.18
N PHE A 42 5.17 10.94 -0.68
CA PHE A 42 6.19 11.88 -1.19
C PHE A 42 5.60 12.86 -2.23
N CYS A 43 4.58 12.44 -2.97
CA CYS A 43 3.96 13.23 -4.03
C CYS A 43 2.63 13.87 -3.61
N GLU A 44 2.25 13.82 -2.34
CA GLU A 44 0.99 14.39 -1.82
C GLU A 44 -0.26 13.85 -2.54
N VAL A 45 -0.31 12.53 -2.72
CA VAL A 45 -1.47 11.82 -3.26
C VAL A 45 -1.85 10.67 -2.34
N MET A 46 -3.01 10.05 -2.57
CA MET A 46 -3.48 8.90 -1.81
C MET A 46 -3.06 7.62 -2.52
N GLY A 47 -2.49 6.67 -1.78
CA GLY A 47 -2.19 5.32 -2.26
C GLY A 47 -2.68 4.29 -1.26
N LEU A 48 -3.40 3.27 -1.73
CA LEU A 48 -3.97 2.23 -0.88
C LEU A 48 -3.34 0.89 -1.23
N ARG A 49 -2.72 0.25 -0.23
CA ARG A 49 -2.35 -1.16 -0.28
C ARG A 49 -3.57 -1.97 0.22
N PRO A 50 -4.33 -2.64 -0.65
CA PRO A 50 -5.53 -3.37 -0.22
C PRO A 50 -5.18 -4.67 0.51
N THR A 51 -6.20 -5.34 1.04
CA THR A 51 -6.07 -6.71 1.55
C THR A 51 -5.54 -7.62 0.43
N PRO A 52 -4.55 -8.50 0.68
CA PRO A 52 -4.07 -9.44 -0.34
C PRO A 52 -5.21 -10.23 -0.98
N GLY A 53 -5.19 -10.36 -2.31
CA GLY A 53 -6.25 -10.99 -3.09
C GLY A 53 -7.49 -10.13 -3.36
N THR A 54 -7.54 -8.87 -2.91
CA THR A 54 -8.61 -7.92 -3.31
C THR A 54 -8.46 -7.53 -4.77
N VAL A 55 -7.24 -7.18 -5.16
CA VAL A 55 -6.85 -6.95 -6.55
C VAL A 55 -6.00 -8.15 -6.99
N PRO A 56 -6.45 -8.93 -7.99
CA PRO A 56 -5.73 -10.11 -8.43
C PRO A 56 -4.45 -9.72 -9.18
N SER A 57 -3.32 -10.33 -8.83
CA SER A 57 -2.05 -10.16 -9.56
C SER A 57 -1.84 -11.34 -10.50
N TRP A 58 -1.91 -11.10 -11.80
CA TRP A 58 -1.69 -12.09 -12.85
C TRP A 58 -1.07 -11.46 -14.10
N PRO A 59 -0.11 -12.13 -14.79
CA PRO A 59 0.54 -13.38 -14.41
C PRO A 59 1.45 -13.24 -13.19
N SER A 60 1.46 -14.24 -12.31
CA SER A 60 2.32 -14.26 -11.12
C SER A 60 3.10 -15.57 -11.02
N THR A 61 4.37 -15.48 -10.61
CA THR A 61 5.21 -16.64 -10.29
C THR A 61 4.89 -17.23 -8.92
N ASP A 62 4.19 -16.48 -8.06
CA ASP A 62 3.71 -16.92 -6.76
C ASP A 62 2.30 -16.36 -6.51
N PRO A 63 1.25 -17.06 -6.98
CA PRO A 63 -0.12 -16.57 -6.89
C PRO A 63 -0.73 -16.71 -5.48
N LEU A 64 0.03 -17.24 -4.51
CA LEU A 64 -0.34 -17.35 -3.10
C LEU A 64 0.41 -16.37 -2.20
N ASP A 65 1.37 -15.59 -2.73
CA ASP A 65 2.14 -14.61 -1.97
C ASP A 65 1.22 -13.52 -1.39
N PRO A 66 1.10 -13.40 -0.05
CA PRO A 66 0.25 -12.40 0.57
C PRO A 66 0.98 -11.06 0.79
N LEU A 67 2.28 -10.95 0.49
CA LEU A 67 3.09 -9.78 0.82
C LEU A 67 2.92 -8.66 -0.21
N ALA A 68 2.99 -8.98 -1.50
CA ALA A 68 2.81 -8.02 -2.58
C ALA A 68 1.34 -7.91 -2.98
N THR A 69 0.84 -6.68 -3.08
CA THR A 69 -0.50 -6.43 -3.62
C THR A 69 -0.44 -5.34 -4.69
N GLU A 70 -1.24 -5.49 -5.74
CA GLU A 70 -1.59 -4.38 -6.62
C GLU A 70 -2.63 -3.49 -5.93
N GLY A 71 -2.63 -2.20 -6.24
CA GLY A 71 -3.56 -1.28 -5.61
C GLY A 71 -3.65 0.09 -6.30
N PRO A 72 -4.70 0.85 -5.95
CA PRO A 72 -4.99 2.14 -6.56
C PRO A 72 -4.26 3.31 -5.89
N MET A 73 -4.08 4.37 -6.67
CA MET A 73 -3.75 5.73 -6.25
C MET A 73 -4.76 6.73 -6.83
N GLY A 74 -5.03 7.79 -6.07
CA GLY A 74 -5.93 8.88 -6.43
C GLY A 74 -5.54 10.19 -5.75
N ARG A 75 -6.12 11.33 -6.16
CA ARG A 75 -5.88 12.61 -5.48
C ARG A 75 -6.78 12.79 -4.25
N CYS A 76 -7.85 11.98 -4.16
CA CYS A 76 -8.73 11.92 -3.01
C CYS A 76 -9.18 10.48 -2.73
N ALA A 77 -9.84 10.26 -1.59
CA ALA A 77 -10.35 8.92 -1.22
C ALA A 77 -11.39 8.40 -2.23
N ALA A 78 -12.19 9.28 -2.83
CA ALA A 78 -13.19 8.90 -3.83
C ALA A 78 -12.53 8.34 -5.11
N ASP A 79 -11.44 8.95 -5.58
CA ASP A 79 -10.66 8.46 -6.72
C ASP A 79 -10.09 7.05 -6.46
N VAL A 80 -9.54 6.87 -5.25
CA VAL A 80 -9.00 5.57 -4.79
C VAL A 80 -10.09 4.51 -4.76
N ALA A 81 -11.25 4.82 -4.18
CA ALA A 81 -12.39 3.90 -4.10
C ALA A 81 -12.96 3.57 -5.49
N LEU A 82 -13.02 4.56 -6.39
CA LEU A 82 -13.46 4.39 -7.77
C LEU A 82 -12.55 3.41 -8.52
N LEU A 83 -11.22 3.63 -8.50
CA LEU A 83 -10.29 2.73 -9.17
C LEU A 83 -10.28 1.36 -8.51
N LEU A 84 -10.33 1.27 -7.17
CA LEU A 84 -10.42 -0.02 -6.47
C LEU A 84 -11.64 -0.82 -6.94
N GLY A 85 -12.81 -0.16 -7.07
CA GLY A 85 -14.03 -0.80 -7.57
C GLY A 85 -13.93 -1.32 -9.00
N ALA A 86 -13.02 -0.78 -9.81
CA ALA A 86 -12.79 -1.23 -11.19
C ALA A 86 -11.78 -2.38 -11.29
N ILE A 87 -10.77 -2.43 -10.40
CA ILE A 87 -9.66 -3.40 -10.49
C ILE A 87 -9.78 -4.56 -9.50
N ALA A 88 -10.63 -4.44 -8.48
CA ALA A 88 -10.85 -5.50 -7.50
C ALA A 88 -11.79 -6.58 -8.03
N GLY A 89 -11.60 -7.80 -7.54
CA GLY A 89 -12.47 -8.93 -7.82
C GLY A 89 -11.71 -10.26 -7.92
N PRO A 90 -12.45 -11.38 -7.95
CA PRO A 90 -11.83 -12.69 -8.07
C PRO A 90 -11.24 -12.89 -9.47
N HIS A 91 -10.10 -13.58 -9.52
CA HIS A 91 -9.53 -14.08 -10.78
C HIS A 91 -9.39 -15.61 -10.73
N PRO A 92 -9.78 -16.38 -11.77
CA PRO A 92 -9.74 -17.84 -11.73
C PRO A 92 -8.35 -18.43 -11.47
N LEU A 93 -7.29 -17.73 -11.87
CA LEU A 93 -5.89 -18.17 -11.73
C LEU A 93 -5.18 -17.56 -10.51
N VAL A 94 -5.89 -16.75 -9.70
CA VAL A 94 -5.37 -16.20 -8.45
C VAL A 94 -6.19 -16.80 -7.32
N PRO A 95 -5.67 -17.79 -6.56
CA PRO A 95 -6.45 -18.53 -5.55
C PRO A 95 -6.66 -17.77 -4.24
N ILE A 96 -5.80 -16.79 -3.91
CA ILE A 96 -6.00 -15.92 -2.74
C ILE A 96 -7.27 -15.06 -2.90
N ARG A 97 -8.00 -14.84 -1.81
CA ARG A 97 -9.24 -14.06 -1.78
C ARG A 97 -9.10 -12.93 -0.78
N GLY A 98 -9.43 -11.72 -1.22
CA GLY A 98 -9.40 -10.53 -0.39
C GLY A 98 -10.80 -10.00 -0.08
N THR A 99 -10.89 -8.68 0.04
CA THR A 99 -12.15 -7.99 0.35
C THR A 99 -12.96 -7.79 -0.93
N ASP A 100 -14.21 -8.23 -0.94
CA ASP A 100 -15.15 -7.91 -2.02
C ASP A 100 -15.72 -6.50 -1.83
N GLY A 101 -16.08 -5.86 -2.95
CA GLY A 101 -16.77 -4.58 -2.96
C GLY A 101 -18.23 -4.66 -2.46
N PRO A 102 -18.95 -3.53 -2.46
CA PRO A 102 -18.54 -2.24 -3.02
C PRO A 102 -17.62 -1.44 -2.09
N PHE A 103 -16.70 -0.65 -2.67
CA PHE A 103 -15.78 0.23 -1.92
C PHE A 103 -16.28 1.68 -1.83
N ALA A 104 -17.44 1.95 -2.42
CA ALA A 104 -18.14 3.23 -2.42
C ALA A 104 -19.64 2.95 -2.21
N PRO A 105 -20.42 3.92 -1.69
CA PRO A 105 -19.99 5.28 -1.36
C PRO A 105 -19.22 5.36 -0.02
N LEU A 106 -18.52 6.49 0.20
CA LEU A 106 -17.63 6.68 1.35
C LEU A 106 -18.28 7.52 2.47
N ASP A 107 -19.45 8.08 2.24
CA ASP A 107 -20.16 8.90 3.20
C ASP A 107 -20.72 8.03 4.33
N ARG A 108 -19.98 8.00 5.43
CA ARG A 108 -20.42 7.39 6.68
C ARG A 108 -19.93 8.18 7.86
N SER A 109 -20.72 8.20 8.92
CA SER A 109 -20.27 8.74 10.19
C SER A 109 -19.07 7.95 10.70
N LEU A 110 -18.10 8.67 11.25
CA LEU A 110 -16.96 8.10 11.99
C LEU A 110 -17.23 8.06 13.50
N ALA A 111 -18.39 8.55 13.95
CA ALA A 111 -18.73 8.61 15.36
C ALA A 111 -18.72 7.23 16.01
N GLY A 112 -18.03 7.11 17.16
CA GLY A 112 -17.86 5.87 17.90
C GLY A 112 -16.78 4.94 17.36
N LEU A 113 -16.12 5.26 16.23
CA LEU A 113 -15.01 4.46 15.72
C LEU A 113 -13.82 4.53 16.69
N ARG A 114 -13.25 3.38 17.04
CA ARG A 114 -12.04 3.28 17.86
C ARG A 114 -10.81 3.30 16.95
N VAL A 115 -9.94 4.28 17.15
CA VAL A 115 -8.74 4.52 16.36
C VAL A 115 -7.52 4.37 17.26
N ALA A 116 -6.64 3.43 16.92
CA ALA A 116 -5.34 3.30 17.55
C ALA A 116 -4.35 4.30 16.92
N TRP A 117 -3.78 5.18 17.73
CA TRP A 117 -2.76 6.14 17.32
C TRP A 117 -1.36 5.64 17.71
N ALA A 118 -0.42 5.63 16.76
CA ALA A 118 0.91 5.03 16.95
C ALA A 118 2.03 5.96 16.43
N PRO A 119 2.28 7.11 17.09
CA PRO A 119 3.23 8.13 16.61
C PRO A 119 4.70 7.69 16.69
N GLY A 120 4.98 6.55 17.33
CA GLY A 120 6.33 6.02 17.53
C GLY A 120 6.82 5.08 16.43
N ALA A 121 5.97 4.68 15.46
CA ALA A 121 6.30 3.68 14.42
C ALA A 121 7.05 2.44 14.94
N GLY A 122 6.72 1.96 16.14
CA GLY A 122 7.40 0.80 16.74
C GLY A 122 8.85 1.04 17.17
N GLY A 123 9.24 2.29 17.43
CA GLY A 123 10.60 2.65 17.84
C GLY A 123 11.54 2.99 16.68
N LEU A 124 11.02 3.05 15.44
CA LEU A 124 11.78 3.49 14.28
C LEU A 124 12.03 5.02 14.32
N PRO A 125 13.17 5.50 13.78
CA PRO A 125 13.44 6.93 13.70
C PRO A 125 12.42 7.62 12.80
N ILE A 126 11.86 8.73 13.28
CA ILE A 126 10.93 9.59 12.53
C ILE A 126 11.49 11.00 12.55
N GLU A 127 11.55 11.63 11.39
CA GLU A 127 12.02 13.01 11.26
C GLU A 127 11.14 13.97 12.08
N PRO A 128 11.71 14.90 12.86
CA PRO A 128 10.93 15.79 13.72
C PRO A 128 9.83 16.58 12.99
N ALA A 129 10.11 17.03 11.77
CA ALA A 129 9.12 17.74 10.95
C ALA A 129 7.91 16.85 10.57
N VAL A 130 8.15 15.55 10.31
CA VAL A 130 7.07 14.58 10.04
C VAL A 130 6.26 14.32 11.30
N ARG A 131 6.93 14.15 12.45
CA ARG A 131 6.26 14.00 13.74
C ARG A 131 5.33 15.19 14.02
N ALA A 132 5.85 16.41 13.89
CA ALA A 132 5.09 17.64 14.10
C ALA A 132 3.88 17.76 13.16
N ALA A 133 4.03 17.38 11.89
CA ALA A 133 2.92 17.39 10.93
C ALA A 133 1.79 16.42 11.32
N LEU A 134 2.12 15.34 12.02
CA LEU A 134 1.20 14.28 12.42
C LEU A 134 0.53 14.51 13.78
N GLU A 135 1.02 15.45 14.61
CA GLU A 135 0.50 15.71 15.96
C GLU A 135 -0.99 16.07 16.00
N ARG A 136 -1.52 16.69 14.92
CA ARG A 136 -2.93 17.08 14.83
C ARG A 136 -3.86 15.95 14.38
N VAL A 137 -3.33 14.78 14.01
CA VAL A 137 -4.16 13.68 13.48
C VAL A 137 -5.18 13.16 14.51
N PRO A 138 -4.80 12.88 15.78
CA PRO A 138 -5.77 12.44 16.80
C PRO A 138 -6.92 13.43 17.00
N GLU A 139 -6.61 14.72 17.09
CA GLU A 139 -7.61 15.78 17.27
C GLU A 139 -8.61 15.83 16.12
N ARG A 140 -8.13 15.64 14.87
CA ARG A 140 -9.00 15.59 13.68
C ARG A 140 -9.97 14.41 13.75
N PHE A 141 -9.53 13.24 14.17
CA PHE A 141 -10.42 12.08 14.35
C PHE A 141 -11.41 12.30 15.50
N ALA A 142 -10.95 12.82 16.64
CA ALA A 142 -11.83 13.13 17.78
C ALA A 142 -12.92 14.15 17.42
N ALA A 143 -12.59 15.17 16.60
CA ALA A 143 -13.57 16.14 16.10
C ALA A 143 -14.67 15.52 15.22
N HIS A 144 -14.45 14.33 14.66
CA HIS A 144 -15.45 13.55 13.91
C HIS A 144 -16.14 12.47 14.77
N GLY A 145 -15.98 12.52 16.10
CA GLY A 145 -16.62 11.62 17.04
C GLY A 145 -15.91 10.28 17.26
N CYS A 146 -14.68 10.11 16.76
CA CYS A 146 -13.89 8.91 17.04
C CYS A 146 -13.38 8.88 18.47
N GLN A 147 -13.18 7.68 19.00
CA GLN A 147 -12.41 7.41 20.21
C GLN A 147 -10.97 7.12 19.78
N VAL A 148 -10.02 7.96 20.19
CA VAL A 148 -8.62 7.83 19.78
C VAL A 148 -7.77 7.52 21.00
N ASP A 149 -7.10 6.36 20.98
CA ASP A 149 -6.22 5.92 22.05
C ASP A 149 -4.82 5.70 21.49
N GLU A 150 -3.78 6.09 22.23
CA GLU A 150 -2.43 5.69 21.85
C GLU A 150 -2.26 4.18 22.08
N ALA A 151 -2.10 3.44 20.99
CA ALA A 151 -2.00 1.99 21.01
C ALA A 151 -1.31 1.49 19.72
N TYR A 152 -0.52 0.43 19.84
CA TYR A 152 0.06 -0.28 18.71
C TYR A 152 0.33 -1.74 19.09
N PRO A 153 0.32 -2.66 18.13
CA PRO A 153 0.63 -4.05 18.41
C PRO A 153 2.10 -4.21 18.80
N ASP A 154 2.41 -5.24 19.57
CA ASP A 154 3.78 -5.64 19.82
C ASP A 154 4.46 -6.04 18.50
N LEU A 155 5.51 -5.30 18.12
CA LEU A 155 6.24 -5.52 16.88
C LEU A 155 7.52 -6.35 17.07
N ARG A 156 7.74 -6.94 18.25
CA ARG A 156 8.84 -7.89 18.45
C ARG A 156 8.70 -9.08 17.46
N GLY A 157 9.81 -9.47 16.84
CA GLY A 157 9.85 -10.57 15.88
C GLY A 157 9.32 -10.23 14.47
N VAL A 158 8.82 -9.01 14.21
CA VAL A 158 8.29 -8.64 12.88
C VAL A 158 9.31 -8.80 11.76
N SER A 159 10.59 -8.49 12.02
CA SER A 159 11.65 -8.70 11.03
C SER A 159 11.83 -10.18 10.68
N GLU A 160 11.79 -11.07 11.67
CA GLU A 160 11.88 -12.52 11.45
C GLU A 160 10.65 -13.04 10.70
N MET A 161 9.45 -12.68 11.15
CA MET A 161 8.19 -13.03 10.48
C MET A 161 8.18 -12.60 9.02
N PHE A 162 8.62 -11.37 8.73
CA PHE A 162 8.72 -10.87 7.36
C PHE A 162 9.70 -11.69 6.52
N GLN A 163 10.88 -12.03 7.05
CA GLN A 163 11.86 -12.86 6.34
C GLN A 163 11.32 -14.28 6.08
N THR A 164 10.63 -14.87 7.07
CA THR A 164 10.00 -16.19 6.92
C THR A 164 8.95 -16.19 5.83
N LEU A 165 8.07 -15.19 5.81
CA LEU A 165 7.02 -15.08 4.77
C LEU A 165 7.60 -14.79 3.38
N ARG A 166 8.73 -14.09 3.30
CA ARG A 166 9.37 -13.71 2.02
C ARG A 166 10.26 -14.80 1.43
N ALA A 167 10.75 -15.74 2.24
CA ALA A 167 11.70 -16.77 1.81
C ALA A 167 11.23 -17.61 0.60
N PRO A 168 9.94 -18.02 0.49
CA PRO A 168 9.44 -18.75 -0.68
C PRO A 168 9.52 -17.91 -1.97
N SER A 169 9.09 -16.65 -1.94
CA SER A 169 9.11 -15.74 -3.10
C SER A 169 10.54 -15.50 -3.61
N ALA A 170 11.53 -15.39 -2.72
CA ALA A 170 12.94 -15.24 -3.07
C ALA A 170 13.55 -16.52 -3.72
N SER A 171 13.11 -17.70 -3.26
CA SER A 171 13.57 -18.98 -3.79
C SER A 171 13.00 -19.25 -5.18
N ASN A 172 11.74 -18.93 -5.41
CA ASN A 172 11.08 -19.06 -6.72
C ASN A 172 11.68 -18.13 -7.78
N ALA A 173 12.07 -16.91 -7.41
CA ALA A 173 12.79 -15.98 -8.29
C ALA A 173 14.17 -16.49 -8.73
N THR A 174 14.81 -17.32 -7.89
CA THR A 174 16.13 -17.92 -8.19
C THR A 174 15.97 -19.14 -9.12
N SER A 175 14.93 -19.95 -8.93
CA SER A 175 14.62 -21.08 -9.82
C SER A 175 14.26 -20.64 -11.25
N ALA A 176 13.55 -19.52 -11.41
CA ALA A 176 13.15 -19.01 -12.73
C ALA A 176 14.32 -18.44 -13.56
N ARG A 177 15.48 -18.15 -12.95
CA ARG A 177 16.69 -17.68 -13.67
C ARG A 177 17.58 -18.81 -14.19
N SER A 178 17.27 -20.07 -13.87
CA SER A 178 18.11 -21.22 -14.27
C SER A 178 17.73 -21.86 -15.61
N THR A 179 16.68 -21.37 -16.29
CA THR A 179 16.24 -21.90 -17.59
C THR A 179 16.49 -20.90 -18.71
N THR A 180 17.75 -20.63 -19.04
CA THR A 180 18.08 -20.18 -20.41
C THR A 180 19.47 -20.63 -20.84
N VAL A 181 19.52 -21.15 -22.07
CA VAL A 181 20.68 -21.51 -22.92
C VAL A 181 21.27 -22.91 -22.76
N THR A 182 20.61 -23.91 -23.36
CA THR A 182 21.33 -24.99 -24.07
C THR A 182 21.67 -24.51 -25.48
N PRO A 183 22.95 -24.45 -25.89
CA PRO A 183 23.30 -24.15 -27.27
C PRO A 183 23.02 -25.39 -28.12
N THR A 184 22.18 -25.25 -29.15
CA THR A 184 22.03 -26.25 -30.20
C THR A 184 23.28 -26.28 -31.07
N SER A 185 23.72 -27.50 -31.38
CA SER A 185 24.85 -27.89 -32.25
C SER A 185 24.82 -27.27 -33.64
#